data_AF-A0A059LCV9-F1
#
_entry.id   AF-A0A059LCV9-F1
#
_cell.length_a   1.000
_cell.length_b   1.000
_cell.length_c   1.000
_cell.angle_alpha   90.00
_cell.angle_beta   90.00
_cell.angle_gamma   90.00
#
_symmetry.space_group_name_H-M   'P 1'
#
loop_
_entity.id
_entity.type
_entity.pdbx_description
1 polymer ?
#
loop_
_entity_poly.entity_id
_entity_poly.type
_entity_poly.pdbx_seq_one_letter_code
_entity_poly.pdbx_strand_id
1 'polypeptide(L)'
;ARAREDSREQGLGLTFEEQLVLSEGQRFAMAEEHGAAGSVVVDQRPDCIYVKVTCRDRHGLLSDIVRALKALPLEITTAAVTTTRDGNVSDMFQVALLPGASVTLDAIRDAVQSVIEGPGVVEKKRKALC
;
A
#
# COMPACT_ATOMS: atom_id res chain seq x y z
N ALA A 1 46.75 22.21 -8.84
CA ALA A 1 45.61 23.15 -8.64
C ALA A 1 44.32 22.34 -8.77
N ARG A 2 43.47 22.38 -7.73
CA ARG A 2 42.25 21.57 -7.58
C ARG A 2 41.29 21.78 -8.75
N ALA A 3 40.83 20.68 -9.33
CA ALA A 3 39.73 20.64 -10.28
C ALA A 3 38.42 21.00 -9.57
N ARG A 4 37.57 21.72 -10.30
CA ARG A 4 36.27 22.24 -9.87
C ARG A 4 35.27 21.09 -9.75
N GLU A 5 34.72 20.89 -8.56
CA GLU A 5 33.45 20.22 -8.35
C GLU A 5 32.33 21.14 -8.85
N ASP A 6 31.64 20.76 -9.91
CA ASP A 6 30.27 21.21 -10.12
C ASP A 6 29.52 20.32 -11.13
N SER A 7 28.30 19.94 -10.71
CA SER A 7 27.12 19.76 -11.57
C SER A 7 26.99 18.48 -12.43
N ARG A 8 26.32 17.46 -11.88
CA ARG A 8 24.89 17.13 -12.14
C ARG A 8 24.60 15.64 -11.91
N GLU A 9 24.24 15.31 -10.67
CA GLU A 9 23.43 14.13 -10.38
C GLU A 9 21.98 14.43 -10.80
N GLN A 10 21.55 13.91 -11.94
CA GLN A 10 20.13 13.78 -12.30
C GLN A 10 19.90 12.42 -12.96
N GLY A 11 20.12 11.36 -12.20
CA GLY A 11 19.42 10.10 -12.37
C GLY A 11 18.71 9.85 -11.05
N LEU A 12 17.39 9.65 -11.07
CA LEU A 12 16.62 9.25 -9.90
C LEU A 12 17.22 7.94 -9.37
N GLY A 13 18.14 8.05 -8.41
CA GLY A 13 18.83 6.94 -7.77
C GLY A 13 17.87 6.24 -6.84
N LEU A 14 16.93 5.50 -7.41
CA LEU A 14 16.07 4.61 -6.67
C LEU A 14 16.97 3.55 -6.03
N THR A 15 16.81 3.37 -4.72
CA THR A 15 17.49 2.30 -3.98
C THR A 15 17.08 0.94 -4.55
N PHE A 16 17.92 -0.09 -4.38
CA PHE A 16 17.61 -1.44 -4.88
C PHE A 16 16.24 -1.95 -4.40
N GLU A 17 15.86 -1.59 -3.15
CA GLU A 17 14.55 -1.86 -2.56
C GLU A 17 13.42 -1.09 -3.27
N GLU A 18 13.61 0.19 -3.59
CA GLU A 18 12.63 0.96 -4.38
C GLU A 18 12.49 0.41 -5.80
N GLN A 19 13.58 -0.03 -6.42
CA GLN A 19 13.55 -0.65 -7.74
C GLN A 19 12.93 -2.06 -7.71
N LEU A 20 13.10 -2.81 -6.62
CA LEU A 20 12.41 -4.08 -6.40
C LEU A 20 10.91 -3.85 -6.17
N VAL A 21 10.52 -2.90 -5.33
CA VAL A 21 9.11 -2.53 -5.11
C VAL A 21 8.45 -1.99 -6.36
N LEU A 22 9.18 -1.24 -7.20
CA LEU A 22 8.68 -0.80 -8.50
C LEU A 22 8.58 -1.97 -9.48
N SER A 23 9.59 -2.84 -9.58
CA SER A 23 9.57 -3.96 -10.52
C SER A 23 8.58 -5.07 -10.10
N GLU A 24 8.51 -5.43 -8.83
CA GLU A 24 7.52 -6.35 -8.26
C GLU A 24 6.14 -5.69 -8.22
N GLY A 25 6.04 -4.44 -7.77
CA GLY A 25 4.80 -3.66 -7.83
C GLY A 25 4.25 -3.56 -9.25
N GLN A 26 5.10 -3.42 -10.27
CA GLN A 26 4.73 -3.50 -11.69
C GLN A 26 4.34 -4.91 -12.11
N ARG A 27 5.02 -5.97 -11.65
CA ARG A 27 4.62 -7.36 -11.95
C ARG A 27 3.27 -7.71 -11.34
N PHE A 28 2.98 -7.25 -10.13
CA PHE A 28 1.68 -7.41 -9.49
C PHE A 28 0.64 -6.47 -10.10
N ALA A 29 1.02 -5.26 -10.56
CA ALA A 29 0.13 -4.34 -11.25
C ALA A 29 -0.50 -4.94 -12.51
N MET A 30 0.19 -5.87 -13.18
CA MET A 30 -0.26 -6.52 -14.42
C MET A 30 -1.32 -7.63 -14.24
N ALA A 31 -1.79 -7.88 -13.02
CA ALA A 31 -2.97 -8.72 -12.78
C ALA A 31 -4.25 -7.87 -12.69
N GLU A 32 -5.03 -7.98 -13.77
CA GLU A 32 -6.44 -7.62 -14.00
C GLU A 32 -6.81 -6.17 -14.37
N GLU A 33 -7.00 -5.97 -15.68
CA GLU A 33 -8.04 -5.12 -16.25
C GLU A 33 -9.30 -5.97 -16.51
N HIS A 34 -10.39 -5.68 -15.80
CA HIS A 34 -11.76 -5.40 -16.31
C HIS A 34 -12.80 -5.51 -15.16
N GLY A 35 -13.37 -4.36 -14.75
CA GLY A 35 -14.78 -4.29 -14.32
C GLY A 35 -15.11 -4.17 -12.82
N ALA A 36 -15.44 -2.94 -12.41
CA ALA A 36 -16.47 -2.53 -11.43
C ALA A 36 -16.32 -2.77 -9.91
N ALA A 37 -15.53 -3.74 -9.41
CA ALA A 37 -15.35 -3.93 -7.96
C ALA A 37 -13.89 -3.76 -7.54
N GLY A 38 -13.64 -3.14 -6.38
CA GLY A 38 -12.28 -3.06 -5.83
C GLY A 38 -11.78 -4.46 -5.44
N SER A 39 -10.49 -4.72 -5.62
CA SER A 39 -9.85 -6.00 -5.30
C SER A 39 -8.64 -5.83 -4.37
N VAL A 40 -8.45 -6.83 -3.50
CA VAL A 40 -7.27 -6.96 -2.63
C VAL A 40 -6.57 -8.29 -2.88
N VAL A 41 -5.30 -8.22 -3.25
CA VAL A 41 -4.42 -9.40 -3.41
C VAL A 41 -3.40 -9.39 -2.28
N VAL A 42 -3.29 -10.51 -1.57
CA VAL A 42 -2.30 -10.72 -0.50
C VAL A 42 -1.36 -11.84 -0.94
N ASP A 43 -0.06 -11.55 -0.97
CA ASP A 43 0.98 -12.47 -1.39
C ASP A 43 2.04 -12.60 -0.27
N GLN A 44 2.26 -13.82 0.22
CA GLN A 44 3.23 -14.07 1.27
C GLN A 44 4.55 -14.54 0.67
N ARG A 45 5.62 -13.85 1.02
CA ARG A 45 7.01 -14.20 0.71
C ARG A 45 7.72 -14.68 2.00
N PRO A 46 8.90 -15.32 1.88
CA PRO A 46 9.64 -15.80 3.05
C PRO A 46 9.91 -14.72 4.10
N ASP A 47 10.18 -13.49 3.65
CA ASP A 47 10.64 -12.40 4.53
C ASP A 47 9.59 -11.29 4.74
N CYS A 48 8.50 -11.28 3.96
CA CYS A 48 7.49 -10.23 4.02
C CYS A 48 6.14 -10.67 3.42
N ILE A 49 5.12 -9.85 3.63
CA ILE A 49 3.79 -10.01 3.03
C ILE A 49 3.51 -8.77 2.17
N TYR A 50 3.03 -8.98 0.95
CA TYR A 50 2.59 -7.91 0.07
C TYR A 50 1.08 -7.83 0.03
N VAL A 51 0.54 -6.61 0.08
CA VAL A 51 -0.88 -6.31 -0.03
C VAL A 51 -1.08 -5.33 -1.17
N LYS A 52 -1.64 -5.81 -2.28
CA LYS A 52 -2.05 -4.98 -3.43
C LYS A 52 -3.52 -4.63 -3.31
N VAL A 53 -3.85 -3.35 -3.49
CA VAL A 53 -5.21 -2.83 -3.51
C VAL A 53 -5.46 -2.15 -4.85
N THR A 54 -6.47 -2.63 -5.57
CA THR A 54 -6.93 -2.00 -6.82
C THR A 54 -8.37 -1.53 -6.63
N CYS A 55 -8.64 -0.23 -6.68
CA CYS A 55 -10.01 0.28 -6.56
C CYS A 55 -10.14 1.70 -7.14
N ARG A 56 -11.36 2.26 -7.17
CA ARG A 56 -11.57 3.66 -7.54
C ARG A 56 -11.10 4.58 -6.42
N ASP A 57 -10.36 5.62 -6.76
CA ASP A 57 -9.88 6.58 -5.76
C ASP A 57 -11.03 7.30 -5.08
N ARG A 58 -10.86 7.56 -3.78
CA ARG A 58 -11.75 8.38 -2.98
C ARG A 58 -10.96 9.10 -1.89
N HIS A 59 -11.47 10.25 -1.47
CA HIS A 59 -10.86 10.98 -0.38
C HIS A 59 -10.74 10.10 0.88
N GLY A 60 -9.53 10.06 1.46
CA GLY A 60 -9.23 9.28 2.66
C GLY A 60 -8.98 7.79 2.43
N LEU A 61 -9.03 7.27 1.20
CA LEU A 61 -8.82 5.86 0.88
C LEU A 61 -7.52 5.31 1.50
N LEU A 62 -6.39 5.93 1.20
CA LEU A 62 -5.08 5.52 1.72
C LEU A 62 -5.05 5.54 3.26
N SER A 63 -5.68 6.55 3.88
CA SER A 63 -5.77 6.64 5.33
C SER A 63 -6.58 5.47 5.93
N ASP A 64 -7.65 5.07 5.27
CA ASP A 64 -8.49 3.96 5.74
C ASP A 64 -7.75 2.62 5.56
N ILE A 65 -7.07 2.42 4.44
CA ILE A 65 -6.27 1.21 4.17
C ILE A 65 -5.15 1.09 5.22
N VAL A 66 -4.37 2.15 5.42
CA VAL A 66 -3.29 2.18 6.42
C VAL A 66 -3.84 1.94 7.82
N ARG A 67 -5.01 2.49 8.14
CA ARG A 67 -5.67 2.27 9.43
C ARG A 67 -6.09 0.81 9.61
N ALA A 68 -6.64 0.17 8.59
CA ALA A 68 -7.01 -1.25 8.64
C ALA A 68 -5.77 -2.14 8.84
N LEU A 69 -4.69 -1.89 8.09
CA LEU A 69 -3.43 -2.61 8.26
C LEU A 69 -2.82 -2.41 9.65
N LYS A 70 -2.82 -1.17 10.18
CA LYS A 70 -2.31 -0.86 11.52
C LYS A 70 -3.19 -1.36 12.67
N ALA A 71 -4.44 -1.77 12.40
CA ALA A 71 -5.29 -2.40 13.40
C ALA A 71 -4.91 -3.87 13.63
N LEU A 72 -4.18 -4.47 12.68
CA LEU A 72 -3.58 -5.79 12.81
C LEU A 72 -2.17 -5.66 13.43
N PRO A 73 -1.61 -6.74 14.01
CA PRO A 73 -0.24 -6.74 14.55
C PRO A 73 0.80 -6.84 13.42
N LEU A 74 0.76 -5.86 12.52
CA LEU A 74 1.62 -5.73 11.34
C LEU A 74 2.38 -4.40 11.39
N GLU A 75 3.56 -4.38 10.80
CA GLU A 75 4.34 -3.19 10.51
C GLU A 75 4.39 -2.97 9.00
N ILE A 76 4.06 -1.77 8.53
CA ILE A 76 4.21 -1.40 7.11
C ILE A 76 5.65 -0.94 6.91
N THR A 77 6.42 -1.69 6.13
CA THR A 77 7.84 -1.38 5.86
C THR A 77 7.98 -0.49 4.64
N THR A 78 7.19 -0.77 3.60
CA THR A 78 7.26 -0.05 2.32
C THR A 78 5.88 0.13 1.72
N ALA A 79 5.67 1.23 1.01
CA ALA A 79 4.43 1.47 0.27
C ALA A 79 4.74 2.11 -1.09
N ALA A 80 4.12 1.58 -2.14
CA ALA A 80 4.08 2.20 -3.46
C ALA A 80 2.62 2.54 -3.79
N VAL A 81 2.34 3.83 -3.91
CA VAL A 81 0.99 4.36 -4.12
C VAL A 81 0.91 4.90 -5.53
N THR A 82 -0.06 4.44 -6.31
CA THR A 82 -0.21 4.83 -7.72
C THR A 82 -1.66 5.12 -8.03
N THR A 83 -1.93 6.32 -8.54
CA THR A 83 -3.24 6.71 -9.06
C THR A 83 -3.14 6.98 -10.55
N THR A 84 -3.95 6.30 -11.35
CA THR A 84 -4.02 6.50 -12.79
C THR A 84 -4.86 7.74 -13.12
N ARG A 85 -4.70 8.28 -14.33
CA ARG A 85 -5.49 9.41 -14.83
C ARG A 85 -7.00 9.12 -14.82
N ASP A 86 -7.38 7.86 -14.95
CA ASP A 86 -8.77 7.42 -14.98
C ASP A 86 -9.40 7.35 -13.56
N GLY A 87 -8.64 7.71 -12.53
CA GLY A 87 -9.10 7.72 -11.14
C GLY A 87 -9.09 6.35 -10.48
N ASN A 88 -8.32 5.39 -11.02
CA ASN A 88 -8.10 4.10 -10.38
C ASN A 88 -6.80 4.13 -9.57
N VAL A 89 -6.81 3.46 -8.44
CA VAL A 89 -5.68 3.29 -7.54
C VAL A 89 -5.15 1.87 -7.69
N SER A 90 -3.82 1.73 -7.66
CA SER A 90 -3.09 0.47 -7.53
C SER A 90 -2.02 0.66 -6.47
N ASP A 91 -2.42 0.51 -5.21
CA ASP A 91 -1.52 0.66 -4.07
C ASP A 91 -0.93 -0.68 -3.67
N MET A 92 0.35 -0.69 -3.33
CA MET A 92 1.08 -1.86 -2.84
C MET A 92 1.70 -1.54 -1.49
N PHE A 93 1.48 -2.41 -0.52
CA PHE A 93 2.09 -2.31 0.81
C PHE A 93 2.90 -3.57 1.09
N GLN A 94 4.15 -3.39 1.47
CA GLN A 94 4.95 -4.43 2.09
C GLN A 94 4.73 -4.35 3.60
N VAL A 95 4.33 -5.45 4.21
CA VAL A 95 4.07 -5.57 5.64
C VAL A 95 4.83 -6.75 6.25
N ALA A 96 5.22 -6.60 7.51
CA ALA A 96 5.84 -7.63 8.31
C ALA A 96 4.99 -7.90 9.56
N LEU A 97 5.00 -9.14 10.05
CA LEU A 97 4.39 -9.49 11.34
C LEU A 97 5.23 -8.92 12.48
N LEU A 98 4.55 -8.36 13.48
CA LEU A 98 5.23 -8.00 14.73
C LEU A 98 5.76 -9.26 15.44
N PRO A 99 6.87 -9.16 16.19
CA PRO A 99 7.44 -10.31 16.89
C PRO A 99 6.42 -11.00 17.81
N GLY A 100 6.25 -12.32 17.63
CA GLY A 100 5.31 -13.13 18.42
C GLY A 100 3.84 -13.02 18.00
N ALA A 101 3.52 -12.24 16.96
CA ALA A 101 2.20 -12.18 16.38
C ALA A 101 1.95 -13.29 15.35
N SER A 102 0.67 -13.61 15.14
CA SER A 102 0.22 -14.47 14.05
C SER A 102 -1.06 -13.87 13.47
N VAL A 103 -1.11 -13.74 12.16
CA VAL A 103 -2.25 -13.22 11.40
C VAL A 103 -2.38 -14.05 10.13
N THR A 104 -3.60 -14.44 9.77
CA THR A 104 -3.85 -15.17 8.52
C THR A 104 -3.91 -14.20 7.34
N LEU A 105 -3.51 -14.65 6.14
CA LEU A 105 -3.58 -13.82 4.94
C LEU A 105 -5.02 -13.38 4.63
N ASP A 106 -5.99 -14.24 4.92
CA ASP A 106 -7.41 -13.91 4.76
C ASP A 106 -7.84 -12.80 5.72
N ALA A 107 -7.37 -12.78 6.98
CA ALA A 107 -7.67 -11.68 7.90
C ALA A 107 -7.10 -10.33 7.40
N ILE A 108 -5.92 -10.35 6.76
CA ILE A 108 -5.33 -9.17 6.11
C ILE A 108 -6.20 -8.73 4.93
N ARG A 109 -6.56 -9.68 4.06
CA ARG A 109 -7.41 -9.42 2.89
C ARG A 109 -8.74 -8.83 3.32
N ASP A 110 -9.45 -9.47 4.25
CA ASP A 110 -10.78 -9.07 4.70
C ASP A 110 -10.77 -7.69 5.35
N ALA A 111 -9.75 -7.39 6.16
CA ALA A 111 -9.58 -6.08 6.79
C ALA A 111 -9.50 -4.96 5.74
N VAL A 112 -8.74 -5.16 4.66
CA VAL A 112 -8.59 -4.17 3.60
C VAL A 112 -9.77 -4.17 2.64
N GLN A 113 -10.32 -5.34 2.31
CA GLN A 113 -11.48 -5.50 1.42
C GLN A 113 -12.69 -4.76 2.00
N SER A 114 -12.92 -4.85 3.31
CA SER A 114 -14.01 -4.14 3.99
C SER A 114 -13.92 -2.61 3.86
N VAL A 115 -12.72 -2.05 3.73
CA VAL A 115 -12.48 -0.60 3.57
C VAL A 115 -12.77 -0.12 2.15
N ILE A 116 -12.51 -0.97 1.15
CA ILE A 116 -12.73 -0.61 -0.25
C ILE A 116 -14.17 -0.87 -0.70
N GLU A 117 -14.88 -1.81 -0.05
CA GLU A 117 -16.30 -2.10 -0.28
C GLU A 117 -17.24 -1.23 0.56
N GLY A 118 -16.76 -0.71 1.70
CA GLY A 118 -17.57 0.10 2.60
C GLY A 118 -17.80 1.54 2.10
N PRO A 119 -18.98 2.15 2.40
CA PRO A 119 -19.17 3.58 2.18
C PRO A 119 -18.15 4.33 3.06
N GLY A 120 -17.39 5.26 2.48
CA GLY A 120 -16.39 6.06 3.18
C GLY A 120 -16.98 6.90 4.31
N VAL A 121 -17.20 6.29 5.47
CA VAL A 121 -17.64 6.95 6.71
C VAL A 121 -16.67 6.58 7.81
N VAL A 122 -15.57 7.34 7.87
CA VAL A 122 -14.84 7.52 9.12
C VAL A 122 -15.73 8.37 10.04
N GLU A 123 -16.63 7.75 10.80
CA GLU A 123 -17.24 8.42 11.94
C GLU A 123 -16.13 8.67 12.97
N LYS A 124 -15.56 9.89 12.95
CA LYS A 124 -14.82 10.44 14.07
C LYS A 124 -15.81 10.58 15.25
N LYS A 125 -16.00 9.54 16.06
CA LYS A 125 -16.46 9.72 17.44
C LYS A 125 -15.37 10.44 18.23
N ARG A 126 -15.26 11.75 18.03
CA ARG A 126 -14.69 12.63 19.06
C ARG A 126 -15.62 12.50 20.26
N LYS A 127 -15.14 11.94 21.37
CA LYS A 127 -15.80 12.09 22.67
C LYS A 127 -15.97 13.60 22.91
N ALA A 128 -17.19 14.09 22.81
CA ALA A 128 -17.57 15.33 23.47
C ALA A 128 -17.64 15.00 24.97
N LEU A 129 -16.65 15.45 25.73
CA LEU A 129 -16.74 15.58 27.17
C LEU A 129 -17.02 17.06 27.44
N CYS A 130 -18.29 17.37 27.69
CA CYS A 130 -18.74 18.52 28.47
C CYS A 130 -19.78 17.99 29.45
#